data_AF-A0AAG5DBL9-F1
#
_entry.id   AF-A0AAG5DBL9-F1
#
_cell.length_a   1.000
_cell.length_b   1.000
_cell.length_c   1.000
_cell.angle_alpha   90.00
_cell.angle_beta   90.00
_cell.angle_gamma   90.00
#
_symmetry.space_group_name_H-M   'P 1'
#
loop_
_entity.id
_entity.type
_entity.pdbx_description
1 polymer ?
#
loop_
_entity_poly.entity_id
_entity_poly.type
_entity_poly.pdbx_seq_one_letter_code
_entity_poly.pdbx_strand_id
1 'polypeptide(L)'
;MLNDQELGEQQMEIPLFRTEEGRYLATSLGDPLIKGLTEIANKRPADPVTYLANYLFNFANQKSKTGSKEPNNDSNNNSIEGTVSQTAETDLEGSSRQVLQADKLPHPPPPMEPTVRDENLPTPDESDMLPALSDDRDEHGQSMLHFACARSHGRNALIQLIEESGTNITYRDELYRTARDVALQATQPDNAKEIDR
;
A
#
# COMPACT_ATOMS: atom_id res chain seq x y z
N MET A 1 12.88 -6.60 51.28
CA MET A 1 13.72 -7.36 50.34
C MET A 1 12.83 -7.65 49.13
N LEU A 2 12.99 -6.83 48.10
CA LEU A 2 13.53 -7.24 46.79
C LEU A 2 12.54 -8.13 46.01
N ASN A 3 11.80 -7.58 45.05
CA ASN A 3 12.32 -7.32 43.69
C ASN A 3 11.24 -6.67 42.81
N ASP A 4 11.49 -5.43 42.42
CA ASP A 4 10.98 -4.79 41.22
C ASP A 4 11.48 -5.59 40.01
N GLN A 5 10.60 -6.39 39.39
CA GLN A 5 10.91 -7.05 38.14
C GLN A 5 10.55 -6.09 37.00
N GLU A 6 11.59 -5.44 36.47
CA GLU A 6 11.60 -4.78 35.15
C GLU A 6 10.86 -5.64 34.11
N LEU A 7 9.65 -5.23 33.76
CA LEU A 7 9.06 -5.58 32.47
C LEU A 7 9.78 -4.71 31.44
N GLY A 8 10.90 -5.24 30.94
CA GLY A 8 11.68 -4.64 29.88
C GLY A 8 10.76 -4.29 28.71
N GLU A 9 10.76 -3.00 28.38
CA GLU A 9 10.14 -2.44 27.19
C GLU A 9 10.74 -3.15 25.99
N GLN A 10 10.02 -4.14 25.46
CA GLN A 10 10.37 -4.77 24.20
C GLN A 10 9.95 -3.79 23.10
N GLN A 11 10.76 -2.73 22.94
CA GLN A 11 10.72 -1.85 21.79
C GLN A 11 10.69 -2.74 20.55
N MET A 12 9.56 -2.72 19.84
CA MET A 12 9.47 -3.23 18.48
C MET A 12 10.32 -2.32 17.60
N GLU A 13 11.64 -2.42 17.75
CA GLU A 13 12.59 -1.86 16.79
C GLU A 13 12.32 -2.59 15.49
N ILE A 14 11.78 -1.84 14.52
CA ILE A 14 11.61 -2.29 13.15
C ILE A 14 12.96 -2.90 12.72
N PRO A 15 13.02 -4.19 12.32
CA PRO A 15 14.27 -4.89 12.04
C PRO A 15 15.21 -4.15 11.07
N LEU A 16 14.64 -3.29 10.22
CA LEU A 16 15.35 -2.39 9.32
C LEU A 16 16.36 -1.48 10.03
N PHE A 17 16.10 -1.02 11.26
CA PHE A 17 16.97 -0.10 11.98
C PHE A 17 18.12 -0.79 12.75
N ARG A 18 18.20 -2.13 12.71
CA ARG A 18 19.28 -2.89 13.36
C ARG A 18 20.56 -2.91 12.55
N THR A 19 20.47 -2.75 11.23
CA THR A 19 21.62 -2.67 10.33
C THR A 19 22.27 -1.30 10.43
N GLU A 20 23.55 -1.21 10.10
CA GLU A 20 24.29 0.06 10.03
C GLU A 20 23.63 1.05 9.07
N GLU A 21 23.14 0.55 7.92
CA GLU A 21 22.37 1.33 6.95
C GLU A 21 21.09 1.91 7.55
N GLY A 22 20.34 1.10 8.30
CA GLY A 22 19.13 1.54 8.99
C GLY A 22 19.41 2.64 10.01
N ARG A 23 20.48 2.48 10.81
CA ARG A 23 20.91 3.51 11.76
C ARG A 23 21.31 4.80 11.06
N TYR A 24 22.07 4.70 9.98
CA TYR A 24 22.46 5.87 9.18
C TYR A 24 21.23 6.62 8.66
N LEU A 25 20.24 5.92 8.13
CA LEU A 25 18.99 6.53 7.64
C LEU A 25 18.19 7.17 8.78
N ALA A 26 18.06 6.48 9.92
CA ALA A 26 17.33 6.99 11.08
C ALA A 26 17.98 8.29 11.62
N THR A 27 19.30 8.30 11.80
CA THR A 27 20.02 9.47 12.33
C THR A 27 20.09 10.61 11.32
N SER A 28 20.22 10.31 10.02
CA SER A 28 20.41 11.34 8.99
C SER A 28 19.10 11.95 8.48
N LEU A 29 18.04 11.14 8.38
CA LEU A 29 16.78 11.51 7.74
C LEU A 29 15.57 11.44 8.69
N GLY A 30 15.69 10.83 9.86
CA GLY A 30 14.56 10.65 10.79
C GLY A 30 13.89 11.96 11.17
N ASP A 31 14.60 12.84 11.88
CA ASP A 31 14.09 14.15 12.32
C ASP A 31 13.47 15.01 11.20
N PRO A 32 14.15 15.25 10.05
CA PRO A 32 13.57 16.08 9.00
C PRO A 32 12.31 15.45 8.38
N LEU A 33 12.28 14.12 8.21
CA LEU A 33 11.12 13.43 7.66
C LEU A 33 9.95 13.44 8.65
N ILE A 34 10.19 13.15 9.92
CA ILE A 34 9.15 13.18 10.97
C ILE A 34 8.51 14.56 10.99
N LYS A 35 9.30 15.64 11.12
CA LYS A 35 8.75 17.00 11.20
C LYS A 35 8.04 17.43 9.92
N GLY A 36 8.61 17.10 8.74
CA GLY A 36 8.01 17.42 7.46
C GLY A 36 6.67 16.71 7.24
N LEU A 37 6.59 15.42 7.58
CA LEU A 37 5.36 14.64 7.50
C LEU A 37 4.31 15.08 8.52
N THR A 38 4.72 15.43 9.74
CA THR A 38 3.83 16.02 10.75
C THR A 38 3.22 17.34 10.27
N GLU A 39 4.00 18.22 9.64
CA GLU A 39 3.51 19.48 9.07
C GLU A 39 2.49 19.25 7.95
N ILE A 40 2.72 18.25 7.08
CA ILE A 40 1.79 17.88 6.01
C ILE A 40 0.48 17.32 6.60
N ALA A 41 0.57 16.45 7.61
CA ALA A 41 -0.60 15.88 8.26
C ALA A 41 -1.50 16.97 8.87
N ASN A 42 -0.89 18.01 9.44
CA ASN A 42 -1.59 19.14 10.05
C ASN A 42 -2.15 20.13 9.02
N LYS A 43 -1.36 20.52 8.01
CA LYS A 43 -1.73 21.57 7.05
C LYS A 43 -2.51 21.07 5.84
N ARG A 44 -2.41 19.77 5.53
CA ARG A 44 -2.97 19.12 4.34
C ARG A 44 -2.83 20.00 3.07
N PRO A 45 -1.59 20.40 2.70
CA PRO A 45 -1.38 21.21 1.52
C PRO A 45 -1.90 20.50 0.26
N ALA A 46 -2.33 21.28 -0.74
CA ALA A 46 -2.86 20.74 -1.99
C ALA A 46 -1.87 19.82 -2.74
N ASP A 47 -0.57 20.07 -2.59
CA ASP A 47 0.50 19.19 -3.08
C ASP A 47 1.48 18.82 -1.95
N PRO A 48 1.29 17.67 -1.29
CA PRO A 48 2.11 17.24 -0.16
C PRO A 48 3.54 16.86 -0.56
N VAL A 49 3.76 16.37 -1.79
CA VAL A 49 5.08 15.93 -2.26
C VAL A 49 5.97 17.14 -2.52
N THR A 50 5.47 18.13 -3.28
CA THR A 50 6.20 19.38 -3.52
C THR A 50 6.45 20.14 -2.21
N TYR A 51 5.48 20.10 -1.29
CA TYR A 51 5.66 20.71 0.04
C TYR A 51 6.80 20.05 0.83
N LEU A 52 6.83 18.71 0.90
CA LEU A 52 7.87 17.97 1.61
C LEU A 52 9.25 18.25 1.02
N ALA A 53 9.37 18.24 -0.31
CA ALA A 53 10.65 18.51 -0.98
C ALA A 53 11.20 19.89 -0.61
N ASN A 54 10.36 20.93 -0.65
CA ASN A 54 10.74 22.29 -0.23
C ASN A 54 11.08 22.35 1.27
N TYR A 55 10.32 21.65 2.11
CA TYR A 55 10.59 21.57 3.54
C TYR A 55 11.97 20.99 3.82
N LEU A 56 12.29 19.83 3.23
CA LEU A 56 13.58 19.14 3.40
C LEU A 56 14.74 19.99 2.87
N PHE A 57 14.57 20.64 1.72
CA PHE A 57 15.57 21.57 1.18
C PHE A 57 15.85 22.73 2.15
N ASN A 58 14.80 23.33 2.71
CA ASN A 58 14.95 24.40 3.69
C ASN A 58 15.56 23.92 5.01
N PHE A 59 15.24 22.71 5.44
CA PHE A 59 15.78 22.09 6.64
C PHE A 59 17.30 21.90 6.54
N ALA A 60 17.79 21.37 5.41
CA ALA A 60 19.22 21.22 5.16
C ALA A 60 19.97 22.56 5.19
N ASN A 61 19.37 23.60 4.63
CA ASN A 61 19.94 24.95 4.59
C ASN A 61 19.88 25.71 5.93
N GLN A 62 19.00 25.29 6.85
CA GLN A 62 18.94 25.84 8.21
C GLN A 62 20.04 25.24 9.09
N LYS A 63 20.32 23.94 8.97
CA LYS A 63 21.38 23.25 9.72
C LYS A 63 22.77 23.85 9.46
N SER A 64 23.03 24.38 8.26
CA SER A 64 24.28 25.07 7.93
C SER A 64 24.39 26.49 8.50
N LYS A 65 23.27 27.13 8.90
CA LYS A 65 23.24 28.49 9.45
C LYS A 65 23.24 28.53 10.98
N THR A 66 22.84 27.45 11.64
CA THR A 66 22.72 27.34 13.11
C THR A 66 23.84 26.53 13.75
N GLY A 67 25.03 26.52 13.14
CA GLY A 67 26.21 25.81 13.64
C GLY A 67 26.79 26.43 14.92
N SER A 68 26.08 26.31 16.05
CA SER A 68 26.59 26.43 17.43
C SER A 68 25.42 26.50 18.42
N LYS A 69 24.70 25.40 18.60
CA LYS A 69 23.94 25.07 19.82
C LYS A 69 23.37 23.66 19.61
N GLU A 70 24.19 22.66 19.92
CA GLU A 70 23.65 21.39 20.40
C GLU A 70 22.85 21.68 21.67
N PRO A 71 21.58 21.25 21.75
CA PRO A 71 21.15 20.55 22.93
C PRO A 71 21.38 19.06 22.66
N ASN A 72 22.32 18.48 23.42
CA ASN A 72 22.24 17.06 23.75
C ASN A 72 20.81 16.79 24.20
N ASN A 73 20.06 16.03 23.40
CA ASN A 73 18.78 15.53 23.85
C ASN A 73 18.74 14.03 23.56
N ASP A 74 19.55 13.31 24.34
CA ASP A 74 19.39 11.88 24.65
C ASP A 74 18.09 11.65 25.46
N SER A 75 16.96 12.13 24.97
CA SER A 75 15.65 11.86 25.56
C SER A 75 14.86 10.99 24.61
N ASN A 76 15.18 9.70 24.66
CA ASN A 76 14.21 8.63 24.49
C ASN A 76 12.97 8.95 25.33
N ASN A 77 11.83 9.19 24.67
CA ASN A 77 10.49 8.85 25.14
C ASN A 77 9.46 9.21 24.07
N ASN A 78 9.15 8.24 23.21
CA ASN A 78 8.02 8.32 22.30
C ASN A 78 6.84 7.57 22.92
N SER A 79 6.16 8.21 23.87
CA SER A 79 4.84 7.77 24.34
C SER A 79 3.80 8.33 23.39
N ILE A 80 3.30 7.48 22.49
CA ILE A 80 2.15 7.79 21.64
C ILE A 80 0.92 7.22 22.35
N GLU A 81 0.41 7.96 23.33
CA GLU A 81 -0.91 7.70 23.90
C GLU A 81 -1.97 8.26 22.94
N GLY A 82 -2.76 7.35 22.39
CA GLY A 82 -3.94 7.70 21.61
C GLY A 82 -4.94 8.45 22.48
N THR A 83 -5.38 9.61 22.00
CA THR A 83 -6.66 10.19 22.39
C THR A 83 -7.42 10.52 21.11
N VAL A 84 -8.31 9.61 20.75
CA VAL A 84 -9.40 9.83 19.81
C VAL A 84 -10.34 10.84 20.45
N SER A 85 -10.33 12.08 19.98
CA SER A 85 -11.40 13.03 20.27
C SER A 85 -12.39 13.05 19.12
N GLN A 86 -13.57 12.49 19.42
CA GLN A 86 -14.82 12.65 18.71
C GLN A 86 -15.09 14.13 18.41
N THR A 87 -15.50 14.43 17.17
CA THR A 87 -16.50 15.47 16.85
C THR A 87 -17.08 15.20 15.46
N ALA A 88 -18.17 14.43 15.41
CA ALA A 88 -19.31 14.83 14.61
C ALA A 88 -19.97 15.98 15.43
N GLU A 89 -20.66 17.00 14.91
CA GLU A 89 -21.75 17.03 13.93
C GLU A 89 -21.92 18.51 13.54
N THR A 90 -22.14 18.83 12.25
CA THR A 90 -22.92 20.01 11.85
C THR A 90 -23.60 19.72 10.52
N ASP A 91 -24.86 19.30 10.60
CA ASP A 91 -25.85 19.50 9.54
C ASP A 91 -26.08 20.99 9.30
N LEU A 92 -26.17 21.41 8.03
CA LEU A 92 -27.12 22.45 7.64
C LEU A 92 -27.45 22.38 6.14
N GLU A 93 -28.73 22.07 5.90
CA GLU A 93 -29.49 22.09 4.66
C GLU A 93 -29.49 23.45 3.93
N GLY A 94 -29.64 23.42 2.60
CA GLY A 94 -29.70 24.62 1.76
C GLY A 94 -30.12 24.41 0.29
N SER A 95 -31.24 23.72 0.09
CA SER A 95 -32.13 23.64 -1.09
C SER A 95 -31.95 24.63 -2.27
N SER A 96 -31.95 24.11 -3.51
CA SER A 96 -32.89 24.51 -4.59
C SER A 96 -32.83 23.63 -5.87
N ARG A 97 -33.89 22.81 -6.03
CA ARG A 97 -34.71 22.42 -7.22
C ARG A 97 -34.39 23.12 -8.57
N GLN A 98 -34.57 22.57 -9.79
CA GLN A 98 -35.63 21.69 -10.32
C GLN A 98 -35.39 21.31 -11.83
N VAL A 99 -35.53 20.01 -12.17
CA VAL A 99 -36.27 19.35 -13.30
C VAL A 99 -36.11 19.69 -14.82
N LEU A 100 -35.97 18.61 -15.63
CA LEU A 100 -36.72 18.20 -16.87
C LEU A 100 -35.88 17.75 -18.11
N GLN A 101 -35.85 16.42 -18.29
CA GLN A 101 -36.06 15.55 -19.47
C GLN A 101 -35.93 16.00 -20.96
N ALA A 102 -35.27 15.11 -21.73
CA ALA A 102 -35.61 14.50 -23.06
C ALA A 102 -35.28 15.14 -24.43
N ASP A 103 -34.58 14.30 -25.24
CA ASP A 103 -34.70 13.99 -26.69
C ASP A 103 -34.36 15.01 -27.80
N LYS A 104 -33.32 14.71 -28.61
CA LYS A 104 -33.42 14.22 -30.03
C LYS A 104 -32.08 14.25 -30.81
N LEU A 105 -31.76 13.12 -31.46
CA LEU A 105 -30.92 13.00 -32.68
C LEU A 105 -31.71 13.46 -33.93
N PRO A 106 -31.05 13.80 -35.07
CA PRO A 106 -30.85 12.82 -36.16
C PRO A 106 -29.59 12.99 -37.07
N HIS A 107 -29.13 11.87 -37.67
CA HIS A 107 -28.32 11.80 -38.91
C HIS A 107 -29.22 11.70 -40.17
N PRO A 108 -28.75 12.05 -41.39
CA PRO A 108 -28.46 11.02 -42.44
C PRO A 108 -27.28 11.33 -43.45
N PRO A 109 -26.94 10.41 -44.42
CA PRO A 109 -25.57 10.18 -45.00
C PRO A 109 -25.39 10.38 -46.56
N PRO A 110 -24.57 9.61 -47.35
CA PRO A 110 -23.39 10.03 -48.17
C PRO A 110 -23.55 9.87 -49.73
N PRO A 111 -22.47 9.94 -50.57
CA PRO A 111 -22.12 8.75 -51.41
C PRO A 111 -20.64 8.51 -51.86
N MET A 112 -20.25 7.22 -51.91
CA MET A 112 -19.42 6.41 -52.86
C MET A 112 -17.97 6.85 -53.25
N GLU A 113 -16.88 6.18 -52.81
CA GLU A 113 -16.19 4.93 -53.30
C GLU A 113 -15.45 5.06 -54.66
N PRO A 114 -14.44 4.22 -55.07
CA PRO A 114 -13.80 3.03 -54.45
C PRO A 114 -12.24 2.99 -54.57
N THR A 115 -11.50 2.23 -53.76
CA THR A 115 -10.31 1.47 -54.25
C THR A 115 -9.95 0.31 -53.33
N VAL A 116 -10.12 -0.88 -53.89
CA VAL A 116 -9.61 -2.20 -53.55
C VAL A 116 -8.20 -2.18 -52.94
N ARG A 117 -8.04 -2.74 -51.73
CA ARG A 117 -6.86 -3.54 -51.39
C ARG A 117 -7.17 -4.50 -50.24
N ASP A 118 -7.48 -5.72 -50.66
CA ASP A 118 -7.38 -6.96 -49.91
C ASP A 118 -5.93 -7.15 -49.45
N GLU A 119 -5.67 -7.15 -48.14
CA GLU A 119 -4.60 -7.89 -47.44
C GLU A 119 -4.95 -7.96 -45.93
N ASN A 120 -5.82 -8.90 -45.60
CA ASN A 120 -5.76 -9.77 -44.41
C ASN A 120 -5.09 -9.19 -43.13
N LEU A 121 -5.80 -8.31 -42.39
CA LEU A 121 -5.62 -8.18 -40.95
C LEU A 121 -6.66 -9.06 -40.27
N PRO A 122 -6.28 -10.02 -39.40
CA PRO A 122 -7.27 -10.63 -38.53
C PRO A 122 -7.78 -9.55 -37.59
N THR A 123 -9.05 -9.20 -37.76
CA THR A 123 -9.90 -8.60 -36.73
C THR A 123 -9.66 -9.33 -35.42
N PRO A 124 -9.53 -8.65 -34.26
CA PRO A 124 -9.62 -9.32 -32.98
C PRO A 124 -11.02 -9.92 -32.91
N ASP A 125 -11.10 -11.22 -33.17
CA ASP A 125 -12.32 -12.00 -33.08
C ASP A 125 -12.73 -12.01 -31.61
N GLU A 126 -13.92 -11.48 -31.36
CA GLU A 126 -14.55 -11.35 -30.04
C GLU A 126 -15.07 -12.73 -29.59
N SER A 127 -14.21 -13.74 -29.51
CA SER A 127 -14.61 -15.13 -29.22
C SER A 127 -13.45 -16.03 -28.77
N ASP A 128 -12.58 -15.54 -27.87
CA ASP A 128 -11.76 -16.43 -27.03
C ASP A 128 -11.59 -15.85 -25.62
N MET A 129 -12.71 -15.44 -25.03
CA MET A 129 -12.84 -15.32 -23.58
C MET A 129 -12.89 -16.74 -23.01
N LEU A 130 -11.72 -17.40 -22.95
CA LEU A 130 -11.46 -18.28 -21.82
C LEU A 130 -11.90 -17.48 -20.59
N PRO A 131 -12.76 -18.03 -19.70
CA PRO A 131 -13.20 -17.29 -18.53
C PRO A 131 -11.91 -16.82 -17.90
N ALA A 132 -11.72 -15.49 -17.82
CA ALA A 132 -10.60 -14.92 -17.09
C ALA A 132 -10.60 -15.70 -15.79
N LEU A 133 -9.59 -16.56 -15.58
CA LEU A 133 -9.39 -17.30 -14.34
C LEU A 133 -9.63 -16.24 -13.30
N SER A 134 -10.78 -16.35 -12.62
CA SER A 134 -11.36 -15.25 -11.88
C SER A 134 -10.22 -14.66 -11.12
N ASP A 135 -9.92 -13.38 -11.35
CA ASP A 135 -8.81 -12.76 -10.66
C ASP A 135 -9.27 -12.63 -9.21
N ASP A 136 -9.26 -13.74 -8.47
CA ASP A 136 -9.74 -13.96 -7.10
C ASP A 136 -8.72 -13.32 -6.14
N ARG A 137 -8.27 -12.13 -6.52
CA ARG A 137 -7.41 -11.25 -5.78
C ARG A 137 -8.29 -10.18 -5.15
N ASP A 138 -8.04 -9.91 -3.89
CA ASP A 138 -8.69 -8.82 -3.19
C ASP A 138 -8.14 -7.44 -3.63
N GLU A 139 -8.59 -6.39 -2.96
CA GLU A 139 -8.14 -5.01 -3.20
C GLU A 139 -6.63 -4.79 -2.95
N HIS A 140 -5.98 -5.69 -2.23
CA HIS A 140 -4.54 -5.67 -1.93
C HIS A 140 -3.74 -6.59 -2.86
N GLY A 141 -4.38 -7.18 -3.89
CA GLY A 141 -3.74 -8.13 -4.79
C GLY A 141 -3.48 -9.50 -4.15
N GLN A 142 -4.05 -9.79 -2.98
CA GLN A 142 -3.89 -11.06 -2.28
C GLN A 142 -4.82 -12.11 -2.88
N SER A 143 -4.22 -13.17 -3.41
CA SER A 143 -4.97 -14.34 -3.87
C SER A 143 -5.41 -15.22 -2.70
N MET A 144 -6.33 -16.15 -2.96
CA MET A 144 -6.70 -17.23 -2.02
C MET A 144 -5.49 -17.92 -1.38
N LEU A 145 -4.41 -18.11 -2.15
CA LEU A 145 -3.19 -18.75 -1.67
C LEU A 145 -2.43 -17.91 -0.64
N HIS A 146 -2.44 -16.57 -0.73
CA HIS A 146 -1.84 -15.70 0.28
C HIS A 146 -2.53 -15.88 1.64
N PHE A 147 -3.87 -15.91 1.63
CA PHE A 147 -4.68 -16.13 2.84
C PHE A 147 -4.50 -17.53 3.44
N ALA A 148 -4.38 -18.55 2.60
CA ALA A 148 -4.15 -19.91 3.05
C ALA A 148 -2.75 -20.03 3.69
N CYS A 149 -1.71 -19.50 3.05
CA CYS A 149 -0.34 -19.62 3.51
C CYS A 149 -0.07 -18.99 4.88
N ALA A 150 -0.83 -17.96 5.25
CA ALA A 150 -0.70 -17.28 6.54
C ALA A 150 -1.19 -18.10 7.76
N ARG A 151 -1.82 -19.26 7.55
CA ARG A 151 -2.43 -20.07 8.61
C ARG A 151 -1.91 -21.51 8.60
N SER A 152 -1.94 -22.16 9.76
CA SER A 152 -1.65 -23.59 9.85
C SER A 152 -2.81 -24.42 9.32
N HIS A 153 -2.52 -25.40 8.46
CA HIS A 153 -3.50 -26.36 7.95
C HIS A 153 -3.11 -27.80 8.30
N GLY A 154 -4.04 -28.73 8.04
CA GLY A 154 -3.72 -30.15 8.06
C GLY A 154 -2.71 -30.52 6.97
N ARG A 155 -2.05 -31.66 7.13
CA ARG A 155 -1.06 -32.17 6.19
C ARG A 155 -1.63 -32.25 4.77
N ASN A 156 -0.91 -31.72 3.77
CA ASN A 156 -1.28 -31.66 2.35
C ASN A 156 -2.52 -30.81 2.02
N ALA A 157 -3.15 -30.13 2.97
CA ALA A 157 -4.34 -29.32 2.68
C ALA A 157 -4.00 -28.14 1.76
N LEU A 158 -2.80 -27.56 1.90
CA LEU A 158 -2.35 -26.45 1.05
C LEU A 158 -2.09 -26.93 -0.38
N ILE A 159 -1.44 -28.09 -0.55
CA ILE A 159 -1.22 -28.70 -1.86
C ILE A 159 -2.55 -29.01 -2.56
N GLN A 160 -3.51 -29.62 -1.85
CA GLN A 160 -4.84 -29.88 -2.41
C GLN A 160 -5.53 -28.60 -2.87
N LEU A 161 -5.46 -27.52 -2.07
CA LEU A 161 -5.99 -26.23 -2.46
C LEU A 161 -5.36 -25.71 -3.75
N ILE A 162 -4.04 -25.80 -3.90
CA ILE A 162 -3.34 -25.35 -5.11
C ILE A 162 -3.78 -26.17 -6.34
N GLU A 163 -3.85 -27.50 -6.20
CA GLU A 163 -4.25 -28.42 -7.26
C GLU A 163 -5.72 -28.23 -7.68
N GLU A 164 -6.62 -28.03 -6.71
CA GLU A 164 -8.06 -27.89 -6.96
C GLU A 164 -8.44 -26.49 -7.48
N SER A 165 -7.80 -25.44 -6.96
CA SER A 165 -8.11 -24.06 -7.36
C SER A 165 -7.39 -23.62 -8.63
N GLY A 166 -6.27 -24.25 -9.00
CA GLY A 166 -5.41 -23.77 -10.08
C GLY A 166 -4.84 -22.37 -9.82
N THR A 167 -4.76 -21.94 -8.55
CA THR A 167 -4.27 -20.60 -8.19
C THR A 167 -2.81 -20.43 -8.61
N ASN A 168 -2.49 -19.32 -9.28
CA ASN A 168 -1.13 -19.03 -9.67
C ASN A 168 -0.24 -18.71 -8.43
N ILE A 169 0.72 -19.60 -8.17
CA ILE A 169 1.75 -19.47 -7.13
C ILE A 169 2.68 -18.25 -7.31
N THR A 170 2.78 -17.68 -8.52
CA THR A 170 3.64 -16.53 -8.81
C THR A 170 2.98 -15.19 -8.51
N TYR A 171 1.72 -15.18 -8.07
CA TYR A 171 1.04 -13.94 -7.73
C TYR A 171 1.74 -13.21 -6.59
N ARG A 172 1.70 -11.89 -6.68
CA ARG A 172 2.28 -10.97 -5.71
C ARG A 172 1.22 -10.00 -5.21
N ASP A 173 1.26 -9.75 -3.91
CA ASP A 173 0.42 -8.74 -3.24
C ASP A 173 0.95 -7.30 -3.46
N GLU A 174 0.30 -6.33 -2.83
CA GLU A 174 0.68 -4.90 -2.85
C GLU A 174 2.13 -4.62 -2.38
N LEU A 175 2.69 -5.51 -1.54
CA LEU A 175 4.05 -5.41 -1.02
C LEU A 175 5.05 -6.24 -1.84
N TYR A 176 4.64 -6.70 -3.03
CA TYR A 176 5.40 -7.56 -3.93
C TYR A 176 5.80 -8.91 -3.32
N ARG A 177 5.09 -9.37 -2.28
CA ARG A 177 5.31 -10.65 -1.62
C ARG A 177 4.53 -11.74 -2.33
N THR A 178 5.14 -12.90 -2.45
CA THR A 178 4.46 -14.12 -2.91
C THR A 178 3.79 -14.83 -1.74
N ALA A 179 2.93 -15.81 -2.01
CA ALA A 179 2.31 -16.65 -0.98
C ALA A 179 3.36 -17.35 -0.09
N ARG A 180 4.53 -17.71 -0.66
CA ARG A 180 5.68 -18.24 0.07
C ARG A 180 6.26 -17.26 1.09
N ASP A 181 6.41 -15.99 0.70
CA ASP A 181 6.93 -14.95 1.59
C ASP A 181 5.96 -14.68 2.74
N VAL A 182 4.65 -14.68 2.45
CA VAL A 182 3.59 -14.59 3.46
C VAL A 182 3.64 -15.76 4.44
N ALA A 183 3.85 -16.99 3.96
CA ALA A 183 4.01 -18.17 4.83
C ALA A 183 5.17 -18.00 5.82
N LEU A 184 6.33 -17.53 5.32
CA LEU A 184 7.52 -17.32 6.16
C LEU A 184 7.29 -16.20 7.19
N GLN A 185 6.67 -15.09 6.80
CA GLN A 185 6.34 -13.99 7.70
C GLN A 185 5.32 -14.39 8.77
N ALA A 186 4.37 -15.25 8.43
CA ALA A 186 3.37 -15.80 9.35
C ALA A 186 3.88 -16.97 10.20
N THR A 187 5.20 -17.24 10.20
CA THR A 187 5.83 -18.35 10.93
C THR A 187 5.26 -19.73 10.56
N GLN A 188 4.88 -19.92 9.29
CA GLN A 188 4.43 -21.18 8.70
C GLN A 188 5.50 -21.75 7.73
N PRO A 189 6.67 -22.21 8.22
CA PRO A 189 7.73 -22.72 7.35
C PRO A 189 7.33 -24.01 6.64
N ASP A 190 6.39 -24.80 7.19
CA ASP A 190 5.94 -26.03 6.56
C ASP A 190 5.06 -25.75 5.34
N ASN A 191 4.24 -24.69 5.37
CA ASN A 191 3.51 -24.21 4.19
C ASN A 191 4.47 -23.76 3.09
N ALA A 192 5.54 -23.04 3.43
CA ALA A 192 6.55 -22.63 2.46
C ALA A 192 7.24 -23.83 1.80
N LYS A 193 7.54 -24.89 2.57
CA LYS A 193 8.07 -26.15 2.03
C LYS A 193 7.08 -26.88 1.13
N GLU A 194 5.78 -26.82 1.42
CA GLU A 194 4.75 -27.43 0.57
C GLU A 194 4.63 -26.70 -0.78
N ILE A 195 4.83 -25.37 -0.83
CA ILE A 195 4.83 -24.59 -2.07
C ILE A 195 6.09 -24.85 -2.92
N ASP A 196 7.24 -25.08 -2.29
CA ASP A 196 8.52 -25.31 -2.96
C ASP A 196 8.65 -26.70 -3.60
N ARG A 197 7.65 -27.58 -3.42
CA ARG A 197 7.68 -29.00 -3.81
C ARG A 197 7.23 -29.23 -5.24
#